data_AF-A0A9E2XZ26-F1
#
_entry.id   AF-A0A9E2XZ26-F1
#
_cell.length_a   1.000
_cell.length_b   1.000
_cell.length_c   1.000
_cell.angle_alpha   90.00
_cell.angle_beta   90.00
_cell.angle_gamma   90.00
#
_symmetry.space_group_name_H-M   'P 1'
#
loop_
_entity.id
_entity.type
_entity.pdbx_description
1 polymer ?
#
loop_
_entity_poly.entity_id
_entity_poly.type
_entity_poly.pdbx_seq_one_letter_code
_entity_poly.pdbx_strand_id
1 'polypeptide(L)'
;MVASDSFAEFLREQLAPLGRITMRRMFGKTGVFCDGVMLGMVTDNTLYLRVDDHHRAIFEEAGSFPPLNYEKQGRTIDLSFWRASERLFDESDELVDWARAALVAARRVAAKRARMAPVSGGTAGAEAASLTFMVGGEAAVFARAQPLLAAMGRTIVHAGPAGNGQAAKICNNMILGVSMIAVCEAFALAERLGLEAQTLFEISSKSSGQCWALTSYCPVPGPVPGSPANRGYAPGFTAAMMLKDLRLAQQAAGATATATPLGAAAANLYQLSVDAGADSLDFSSIFRLIHKPQGKI
;
A
#
# COMPACT_ATOMS: atom_id res chain seq x y z
N MET A 1 -15.74 -5.85 -16.13
CA MET A 1 -16.97 -5.52 -15.37
C MET A 1 -17.06 -6.35 -14.10
N VAL A 2 -17.90 -5.94 -13.14
CA VAL A 2 -18.15 -6.63 -11.86
C VAL A 2 -18.96 -7.92 -12.10
N ALA A 3 -18.78 -8.94 -11.26
CA ALA A 3 -19.60 -10.16 -11.30
C ALA A 3 -21.10 -9.84 -11.24
N SER A 4 -21.89 -10.53 -12.07
CA SER A 4 -23.35 -10.56 -11.91
C SER A 4 -23.76 -11.21 -10.58
N ASP A 5 -24.91 -10.82 -10.03
CA ASP A 5 -25.37 -11.33 -8.73
C ASP A 5 -25.61 -12.85 -8.77
N SER A 6 -26.15 -13.36 -9.87
CA SER A 6 -26.37 -14.81 -10.08
C SER A 6 -25.05 -15.59 -10.13
N PHE A 7 -24.03 -15.07 -10.83
CA PHE A 7 -22.72 -15.72 -10.88
C PHE A 7 -22.00 -15.65 -9.51
N ALA A 8 -22.18 -14.54 -8.79
CA ALA A 8 -21.66 -14.40 -7.43
C ALA A 8 -22.30 -15.40 -6.46
N GLU A 9 -23.61 -15.63 -6.56
CA GLU A 9 -24.35 -16.62 -5.77
C GLU A 9 -23.93 -18.04 -6.10
N PHE A 10 -23.89 -18.41 -7.39
CA PHE A 10 -23.38 -19.69 -7.86
C PHE A 10 -21.99 -20.00 -7.28
N LEU A 11 -21.04 -19.07 -7.37
CA LEU A 11 -19.70 -19.28 -6.82
C LEU A 11 -19.67 -19.42 -5.30
N ARG A 12 -20.59 -18.78 -4.56
CA ARG A 12 -20.69 -18.97 -3.10
C ARG A 12 -21.17 -20.38 -2.75
N GLU A 13 -22.14 -20.91 -3.49
CA GLU A 13 -22.65 -22.26 -3.29
C GLU A 13 -21.59 -23.31 -3.63
N GLN A 14 -21.01 -23.22 -4.85
CA GLN A 14 -20.03 -24.19 -5.33
C GLN A 14 -18.77 -24.24 -4.45
N LEU A 15 -18.34 -23.10 -3.92
CA LEU A 15 -17.11 -23.02 -3.11
C LEU A 15 -17.36 -23.12 -1.60
N ALA A 16 -18.61 -23.29 -1.16
CA ALA A 16 -18.95 -23.47 0.26
C ALA A 16 -18.16 -24.58 0.97
N PRO A 17 -17.80 -25.72 0.33
CA PRO A 17 -16.98 -26.76 0.96
C PRO A 17 -15.57 -26.32 1.38
N LEU A 18 -15.08 -25.19 0.89
CA LEU A 18 -13.75 -24.66 1.25
C LEU A 18 -13.76 -23.86 2.56
N GLY A 19 -14.90 -23.25 2.91
CA GLY A 19 -15.03 -22.31 4.03
C GLY A 19 -15.96 -21.15 3.70
N ARG A 20 -15.90 -20.06 4.48
CA ARG A 20 -16.80 -18.92 4.31
C ARG A 20 -16.38 -18.08 3.10
N ILE A 21 -17.20 -18.12 2.05
CA ILE A 21 -16.97 -17.34 0.83
C ILE A 21 -17.54 -15.92 0.96
N THR A 22 -16.70 -14.92 0.71
CA THR A 22 -17.11 -13.51 0.63
C THR A 22 -16.61 -12.89 -0.68
N MET A 23 -17.40 -11.98 -1.22
CA MET A 23 -17.06 -11.25 -2.44
C MET A 23 -16.98 -9.75 -2.16
N ARG A 24 -15.94 -9.09 -2.67
CA ARG A 24 -15.70 -7.67 -2.45
C ARG A 24 -15.36 -6.97 -3.76
N ARG A 25 -15.96 -5.81 -4.02
CA ARG A 25 -15.60 -4.99 -5.19
C ARG A 25 -14.19 -4.42 -5.01
N MET A 26 -13.36 -4.54 -6.04
CA MET A 26 -11.96 -4.11 -6.04
C MET A 26 -11.58 -3.61 -7.43
N PHE A 27 -11.33 -2.31 -7.58
CA PHE A 27 -10.78 -1.70 -8.81
C PHE A 27 -11.49 -2.18 -10.11
N GLY A 28 -12.83 -2.09 -10.15
CA GLY A 28 -13.63 -2.49 -11.31
C GLY A 28 -13.86 -4.00 -11.49
N LYS A 29 -13.36 -4.83 -10.55
CA LYS A 29 -13.48 -6.30 -10.52
C LYS A 29 -14.11 -6.77 -9.21
N THR A 30 -14.45 -8.05 -9.10
CA THR A 30 -14.90 -8.67 -7.84
C THR A 30 -13.84 -9.62 -7.31
N GLY A 31 -13.32 -9.41 -6.11
CA GLY A 31 -12.44 -10.37 -5.45
C GLY A 31 -13.23 -11.49 -4.77
N VAL A 32 -12.74 -12.72 -4.85
CA VAL A 32 -13.30 -13.92 -4.22
C VAL A 32 -12.41 -14.34 -3.05
N PHE A 33 -12.98 -14.38 -1.84
CA PHE A 33 -12.26 -14.63 -0.60
C PHE A 33 -12.86 -15.83 0.14
N CYS A 34 -12.02 -16.73 0.63
CA CYS A 34 -12.38 -17.80 1.56
C CYS A 34 -11.74 -17.51 2.92
N ASP A 35 -12.55 -17.37 3.96
CA ASP A 35 -12.11 -17.02 5.33
C ASP A 35 -11.17 -15.80 5.36
N GLY A 36 -11.46 -14.80 4.53
CA GLY A 36 -10.67 -13.56 4.41
C GLY A 36 -9.41 -13.67 3.54
N VAL A 37 -9.10 -14.84 2.99
CA VAL A 37 -7.96 -15.04 2.07
C VAL A 37 -8.43 -15.02 0.61
N MET A 38 -7.83 -14.15 -0.19
CA MET A 38 -8.22 -13.94 -1.60
C MET A 38 -7.68 -15.06 -2.51
N LEU A 39 -8.54 -16.01 -2.86
CA LEU A 39 -8.22 -17.14 -3.74
C LEU A 39 -8.49 -16.86 -5.22
N GLY A 40 -9.34 -15.88 -5.54
CA GLY A 40 -9.75 -15.62 -6.92
C GLY A 40 -10.26 -14.21 -7.19
N MET A 41 -10.57 -13.96 -8.45
CA MET A 41 -11.18 -12.73 -8.97
C MET A 41 -12.23 -13.08 -10.01
N VAL A 42 -13.24 -12.24 -10.14
CA VAL A 42 -14.20 -12.28 -11.24
C VAL A 42 -14.11 -10.97 -12.01
N THR A 43 -13.98 -11.10 -13.33
CA THR A 43 -14.22 -10.02 -14.29
C THR A 43 -15.01 -10.59 -15.46
N ASP A 44 -16.03 -9.86 -15.90
CA ASP A 44 -16.83 -10.24 -17.08
C ASP A 44 -17.39 -11.66 -16.97
N ASN A 45 -17.95 -11.99 -15.78
CA ASN A 45 -18.45 -13.32 -15.41
C ASN A 45 -17.45 -14.48 -15.61
N THR A 46 -16.17 -14.16 -15.72
CA THR A 46 -15.09 -15.16 -15.81
C THR A 46 -14.40 -15.24 -14.46
N LEU A 47 -14.35 -16.45 -13.89
CA LEU A 47 -13.58 -16.72 -12.69
C LEU A 47 -12.10 -16.84 -13.05
N TYR A 48 -11.25 -16.15 -12.29
CA TYR A 48 -9.82 -16.29 -12.30
C TYR A 48 -9.35 -16.77 -10.94
N LEU A 49 -8.57 -17.85 -10.90
CA LEU A 49 -8.03 -18.43 -9.67
C LEU A 49 -6.57 -18.07 -9.52
N ARG A 50 -6.12 -17.92 -8.27
CA ARG A 50 -4.73 -17.62 -7.97
C ARG A 50 -3.84 -18.80 -8.35
N VAL A 51 -2.72 -18.52 -9.02
CA VAL A 51 -1.74 -19.51 -9.47
C VAL A 51 -0.34 -19.22 -8.90
N ASP A 52 0.32 -20.26 -8.41
CA ASP A 52 1.74 -20.28 -8.12
C ASP A 52 2.41 -21.48 -8.80
N ASP A 53 3.73 -21.60 -8.65
CA ASP A 53 4.50 -22.62 -9.36
C ASP A 53 4.16 -24.06 -8.97
N HIS A 54 3.46 -24.28 -7.84
CA HIS A 54 3.08 -25.62 -7.40
C HIS A 54 1.89 -26.21 -8.15
N HIS A 55 1.04 -25.37 -8.74
CA HIS A 55 -0.17 -25.83 -9.44
C HIS A 55 -0.36 -25.21 -10.82
N ARG A 56 0.63 -24.46 -11.31
CA ARG A 56 0.62 -23.85 -12.65
C ARG A 56 0.37 -24.87 -13.76
N ALA A 57 0.99 -26.04 -13.67
CA ALA A 57 0.87 -27.08 -14.70
C ALA A 57 -0.59 -27.47 -14.97
N ILE A 58 -1.43 -27.58 -13.93
CA ILE A 58 -2.86 -27.92 -14.04
C ILE A 58 -3.61 -26.87 -14.89
N PHE A 59 -3.25 -25.60 -14.76
CA PHE A 59 -3.87 -24.51 -15.53
C PHE A 59 -3.36 -24.49 -16.98
N GLU A 60 -2.07 -24.74 -17.19
CA GLU A 60 -1.46 -24.82 -18.52
C GLU A 60 -2.03 -25.98 -19.34
N GLU A 61 -2.12 -27.18 -18.74
CA GLU A 61 -2.67 -28.39 -19.37
C GLU A 61 -4.14 -28.22 -19.76
N ALA A 62 -4.93 -27.50 -18.96
CA ALA A 62 -6.33 -27.21 -19.25
C ALA A 62 -6.53 -26.11 -20.31
N GLY A 63 -5.47 -25.59 -20.93
CA GLY A 63 -5.55 -24.51 -21.90
C GLY A 63 -6.02 -23.19 -21.31
N SER A 64 -5.83 -22.99 -20.00
CA SER A 64 -6.28 -21.79 -19.31
C SER A 64 -5.33 -20.62 -19.56
N PHE A 65 -5.57 -19.84 -20.63
CA PHE A 65 -4.71 -18.73 -21.05
C PHE A 65 -5.49 -17.43 -21.32
N PRO A 66 -4.86 -16.24 -21.23
CA PRO A 66 -3.63 -15.87 -20.49
C PRO A 66 -3.94 -15.44 -19.04
N PRO A 67 -2.91 -15.18 -18.18
CA PRO A 67 -3.11 -14.55 -16.89
C PRO A 67 -3.89 -13.22 -17.02
N LEU A 68 -4.70 -12.93 -16.01
CA LEU A 68 -5.33 -11.63 -15.88
C LEU A 68 -4.24 -10.57 -15.83
N ASN A 69 -4.29 -9.59 -16.73
CA ASN A 69 -3.29 -8.55 -16.82
C ASN A 69 -3.89 -7.16 -16.65
N TYR A 70 -3.02 -6.16 -16.56
CA TYR A 70 -3.39 -4.76 -16.67
C TYR A 70 -2.25 -3.97 -17.31
N GLU A 71 -2.59 -2.88 -17.99
CA GLU A 71 -1.61 -1.96 -18.56
C GLU A 71 -1.20 -0.89 -17.55
N LYS A 72 0.10 -0.62 -17.48
CA LYS A 72 0.66 0.49 -16.73
C LYS A 72 1.84 1.09 -17.49
N GLN A 73 1.72 2.37 -17.86
CA GLN A 73 2.78 3.11 -18.58
C GLN A 73 3.25 2.40 -19.85
N GLY A 74 2.32 1.88 -20.66
CA GLY A 74 2.62 1.17 -21.92
C GLY A 74 3.22 -0.23 -21.75
N ARG A 75 3.24 -0.79 -20.52
CA ARG A 75 3.66 -2.16 -20.25
C ARG A 75 2.50 -3.00 -19.74
N THR A 76 2.36 -4.21 -20.26
CA THR A 76 1.43 -5.22 -19.73
C THR A 76 2.05 -5.89 -18.51
N ILE A 77 1.29 -5.94 -17.42
CA ILE A 77 1.69 -6.61 -16.17
C ILE A 77 0.75 -7.77 -15.92
N ASP A 78 1.29 -8.99 -15.99
CA ASP A 78 0.56 -10.21 -15.68
C ASP A 78 0.37 -10.39 -14.17
N LEU A 79 -0.85 -10.71 -13.77
CA LEU A 79 -1.16 -11.09 -12.39
C LEU A 79 -1.04 -12.61 -12.23
N SER A 80 -0.85 -13.05 -11.00
CA SER A 80 -0.88 -14.46 -10.61
C SER A 80 -2.30 -15.05 -10.58
N PHE A 81 -3.18 -14.64 -11.49
CA PHE A 81 -4.57 -15.07 -11.57
C PHE A 81 -4.87 -15.57 -12.97
N TRP A 82 -5.25 -16.83 -13.10
CA TRP A 82 -5.45 -17.51 -14.37
C TRP A 82 -6.91 -17.88 -14.53
N ARG A 83 -7.42 -17.81 -15.75
CA ARG A 83 -8.82 -18.12 -16.05
C ARG A 83 -9.13 -19.55 -15.60
N ALA A 84 -10.23 -19.76 -14.89
CA ALA A 84 -10.76 -21.08 -14.63
C ALA A 84 -11.35 -21.64 -15.93
N SER A 85 -11.06 -22.91 -16.25
CA SER A 85 -11.62 -23.56 -17.44
C SER A 85 -13.15 -23.64 -17.33
N GLU A 86 -13.85 -23.43 -18.46
CA GLU A 86 -15.33 -23.40 -18.46
C GLU A 86 -15.95 -24.73 -18.02
N ARG A 87 -15.27 -25.86 -18.31
CA ARG A 87 -15.70 -27.20 -17.89
C ARG A 87 -15.85 -27.35 -16.37
N LEU A 88 -15.10 -26.56 -15.59
CA LEU A 88 -15.17 -26.60 -14.12
C LEU A 88 -16.54 -26.17 -13.61
N PHE A 89 -17.30 -25.40 -14.38
CA PHE A 89 -18.64 -24.97 -13.96
C PHE A 89 -19.69 -26.07 -14.07
N ASP A 90 -19.40 -27.12 -14.83
CA ASP A 90 -20.23 -28.33 -14.92
C ASP A 90 -19.72 -29.45 -13.99
N GLU A 91 -18.48 -29.33 -13.50
CA GLU A 91 -17.80 -30.31 -12.63
C GLU A 91 -17.48 -29.70 -11.25
N SER A 92 -18.49 -29.66 -10.37
CA SER A 92 -18.41 -29.04 -9.03
C SER A 92 -17.21 -29.51 -8.20
N ASP A 93 -16.91 -30.81 -8.18
CA ASP A 93 -15.81 -31.37 -7.38
C ASP A 93 -14.45 -30.88 -7.88
N GLU A 94 -14.27 -30.82 -9.19
CA GLU A 94 -13.01 -30.34 -9.77
C GLU A 94 -12.83 -28.83 -9.58
N LEU A 95 -13.91 -28.05 -9.70
CA LEU A 95 -13.89 -26.62 -9.36
C LEU A 95 -13.44 -26.40 -7.92
N VAL A 96 -13.94 -27.21 -6.98
CA VAL A 96 -13.53 -27.16 -5.58
C VAL A 96 -12.06 -27.50 -5.41
N ASP A 97 -11.53 -28.49 -6.12
CA ASP A 97 -10.11 -28.86 -6.06
C ASP A 97 -9.19 -27.76 -6.59
N TRP A 98 -9.54 -27.16 -7.72
CA TRP A 98 -8.80 -26.03 -8.28
C TRP A 98 -8.84 -24.82 -7.33
N ALA A 99 -10.00 -24.53 -6.77
CA ALA A 99 -10.16 -23.45 -5.80
C ALA A 99 -9.42 -23.73 -4.48
N ARG A 100 -9.32 -25.00 -4.06
CA ARG A 100 -8.49 -25.44 -2.92
C ARG A 100 -7.02 -25.19 -3.18
N ALA A 101 -6.51 -25.57 -4.35
CA ALA A 101 -5.12 -25.28 -4.75
C ALA A 101 -4.84 -23.78 -4.78
N ALA A 102 -5.77 -22.99 -5.33
CA ALA A 102 -5.69 -21.53 -5.33
C ALA A 102 -5.68 -20.93 -3.92
N LEU A 103 -6.48 -21.48 -3.00
CA LEU A 103 -6.50 -21.08 -1.59
C LEU A 103 -5.17 -21.39 -0.89
N VAL A 104 -4.55 -22.55 -1.17
CA VAL A 104 -3.22 -22.90 -0.65
C VAL A 104 -2.18 -21.90 -1.14
N ALA A 105 -2.14 -21.59 -2.45
CA ALA A 105 -1.25 -20.58 -2.99
C ALA A 105 -1.49 -19.19 -2.36
N ALA A 106 -2.76 -18.81 -2.17
CA ALA A 106 -3.12 -17.56 -1.51
C ALA A 106 -2.61 -17.49 -0.07
N ARG A 107 -2.71 -18.60 0.69
CA ARG A 107 -2.18 -18.71 2.06
C ARG A 107 -0.65 -18.60 2.09
N ARG A 108 0.08 -19.18 1.12
CA ARG A 108 1.54 -19.01 1.01
C ARG A 108 1.93 -17.54 0.81
N VAL A 109 1.20 -16.82 -0.05
CA VAL A 109 1.43 -15.38 -0.26
C VAL A 109 1.15 -14.59 1.02
N ALA A 110 0.05 -14.88 1.71
CA ALA A 110 -0.28 -14.24 2.98
C ALA A 110 0.80 -14.50 4.05
N ALA A 111 1.26 -15.74 4.19
CA ALA A 111 2.34 -16.11 5.09
C ALA A 111 3.69 -15.45 4.72
N LYS A 112 3.99 -15.30 3.42
CA LYS A 112 5.17 -14.55 2.96
C LYS A 112 5.07 -13.09 3.38
N ARG A 113 3.91 -12.44 3.16
CA ARG A 113 3.65 -11.05 3.57
C ARG A 113 3.75 -10.84 5.08
N ALA A 114 3.24 -11.77 5.87
CA ALA A 114 3.29 -11.71 7.33
C ALA A 114 4.73 -11.80 7.88
N ARG A 115 5.65 -12.41 7.12
CA ARG A 115 7.10 -12.50 7.41
C ARG A 115 7.93 -11.37 6.82
N MET A 116 7.32 -10.43 6.09
CA MET A 116 8.06 -9.30 5.55
C MET A 116 8.45 -8.34 6.67
N ALA A 117 9.72 -7.92 6.67
CA ALA A 117 10.24 -6.82 7.47
C ALA A 117 10.15 -5.52 6.64
N PRO A 118 9.04 -4.77 6.69
CA PRO A 118 8.96 -3.50 5.99
C PRO A 118 10.06 -2.55 6.42
N VAL A 119 10.43 -1.67 5.49
CA VAL A 119 11.53 -0.73 5.65
C VAL A 119 11.05 0.72 5.62
N SER A 120 11.79 1.59 6.28
CA SER A 120 11.70 3.05 6.17
C SER A 120 13.07 3.65 5.85
N GLY A 121 13.11 4.78 5.13
CA GLY A 121 14.35 5.46 4.72
C GLY A 121 14.47 5.77 3.22
N GLY A 122 13.57 5.23 2.39
CA GLY A 122 13.57 5.49 0.94
C GLY A 122 14.83 4.96 0.23
N THR A 123 15.03 5.39 -1.01
CA THR A 123 16.20 5.00 -1.83
C THR A 123 17.51 5.48 -1.22
N ALA A 124 17.56 6.74 -0.76
CA ALA A 124 18.74 7.30 -0.10
C ALA A 124 19.14 6.51 1.16
N GLY A 125 18.17 6.08 1.97
CA GLY A 125 18.43 5.25 3.13
C GLY A 125 18.97 3.86 2.77
N ALA A 126 18.50 3.28 1.67
CA ALA A 126 18.98 1.99 1.17
C ALA A 126 20.42 2.09 0.64
N GLU A 127 20.73 3.10 -0.16
CA GLU A 127 22.08 3.37 -0.69
C GLU A 127 23.08 3.61 0.45
N ALA A 128 22.66 4.33 1.50
CA ALA A 128 23.49 4.63 2.66
C ALA A 128 23.50 3.53 3.74
N ALA A 129 22.91 2.35 3.48
CA ALA A 129 22.77 1.26 4.46
C ALA A 129 22.22 1.73 5.83
N SER A 130 21.27 2.67 5.81
CA SER A 130 20.74 3.36 6.99
C SER A 130 19.24 3.18 7.18
N LEU A 131 18.67 2.16 6.52
CA LEU A 131 17.25 1.82 6.64
C LEU A 131 16.83 1.53 8.09
N THR A 132 15.55 1.76 8.35
CA THR A 132 14.86 1.25 9.54
C THR A 132 14.04 0.02 9.16
N PHE A 133 14.32 -1.12 9.80
CA PHE A 133 13.55 -2.36 9.65
C PHE A 133 12.56 -2.52 10.80
N MET A 134 11.30 -2.77 10.46
CA MET A 134 10.22 -3.06 11.41
C MET A 134 9.83 -4.53 11.23
N VAL A 135 10.34 -5.42 12.08
CA VAL A 135 10.26 -6.87 11.86
C VAL A 135 9.14 -7.49 12.69
N GLY A 136 8.16 -8.12 12.05
CA GLY A 136 7.20 -8.99 12.73
C GLY A 136 7.58 -10.47 12.56
N GLY A 137 7.49 -11.25 13.63
CA GLY A 137 7.77 -12.69 13.61
C GLY A 137 8.20 -13.23 14.96
N GLU A 138 8.51 -14.52 15.01
CA GLU A 138 9.05 -15.17 16.21
C GLU A 138 10.41 -14.60 16.60
N ALA A 139 10.67 -14.48 17.90
CA ALA A 139 11.93 -13.91 18.43
C ALA A 139 13.18 -14.66 17.93
N ALA A 140 13.11 -15.99 17.82
CA ALA A 140 14.22 -16.80 17.31
C ALA A 140 14.52 -16.51 15.82
N VAL A 141 13.48 -16.28 15.01
CA VAL A 141 13.62 -15.90 13.60
C VAL A 141 14.18 -14.48 13.49
N PHE A 142 13.71 -13.55 14.32
CA PHE A 142 14.25 -12.19 14.40
C PHE A 142 15.75 -12.21 14.74
N ALA A 143 16.16 -12.93 15.79
CA ALA A 143 17.55 -13.02 16.22
C ALA A 143 18.48 -13.54 15.11
N ARG A 144 18.01 -14.52 14.31
CA ARG A 144 18.75 -15.04 13.15
C ARG A 144 18.83 -14.04 11.99
N ALA A 145 17.79 -13.25 11.77
CA ALA A 145 17.74 -12.27 10.68
C ALA A 145 18.49 -10.97 11.02
N GLN A 146 18.56 -10.59 12.30
CA GLN A 146 19.09 -9.31 12.77
C GLN A 146 20.49 -8.98 12.22
N PRO A 147 21.48 -9.89 12.18
CA PRO A 147 22.80 -9.58 11.62
C PRO A 147 22.76 -9.20 10.13
N LEU A 148 21.88 -9.85 9.35
CA LEU A 148 21.69 -9.54 7.93
C LEU A 148 21.01 -8.19 7.74
N LEU A 149 20.01 -7.89 8.56
CA LEU A 149 19.31 -6.60 8.52
C LEU A 149 20.22 -5.44 8.95
N ALA A 150 21.15 -5.68 9.89
CA ALA A 150 22.12 -4.70 10.35
C ALA A 150 23.15 -4.30 9.29
N ALA A 151 23.40 -5.16 8.29
CA ALA A 151 24.23 -4.81 7.16
C ALA A 151 23.57 -3.79 6.21
N MET A 152 22.23 -3.65 6.26
CA MET A 152 21.46 -2.77 5.37
C MET A 152 20.82 -1.59 6.09
N GLY A 153 20.79 -1.60 7.42
CA GLY A 153 19.98 -0.70 8.21
C GLY A 153 20.64 -0.25 9.50
N ARG A 154 20.30 0.97 9.91
CA ARG A 154 20.77 1.57 11.16
C ARG A 154 19.88 1.22 12.35
N THR A 155 18.59 1.03 12.11
CA THR A 155 17.60 0.78 13.17
C THR A 155 16.83 -0.49 12.85
N ILE A 156 16.82 -1.44 13.77
CA ILE A 156 16.16 -2.74 13.59
C ILE A 156 15.29 -2.97 14.81
N VAL A 157 13.98 -2.99 14.61
CA VAL A 157 13.00 -3.12 15.70
C VAL A 157 12.24 -4.42 15.52
N HIS A 158 12.22 -5.26 16.56
CA HIS A 158 11.29 -6.38 16.64
C HIS A 158 9.93 -5.84 17.07
N ALA A 159 9.01 -5.73 16.11
CA ALA A 159 7.68 -5.15 16.31
C ALA A 159 6.68 -6.10 16.98
N GLY A 160 7.07 -7.35 17.24
CA GLY A 160 6.24 -8.39 17.85
C GLY A 160 5.94 -9.55 16.89
N PRO A 161 4.79 -10.24 17.03
CA PRO A 161 4.45 -11.41 16.22
C PRO A 161 4.30 -11.09 14.71
N ALA A 162 4.09 -12.13 13.91
CA ALA A 162 3.91 -12.00 12.46
C ALA A 162 2.82 -10.97 12.13
N GLY A 163 3.08 -10.11 11.15
CA GLY A 163 2.20 -8.99 10.78
C GLY A 163 2.46 -7.67 11.51
N ASN A 164 3.03 -7.67 12.74
CA ASN A 164 3.25 -6.43 13.47
C ASN A 164 4.23 -5.46 12.80
N GLY A 165 5.20 -5.96 12.02
CA GLY A 165 6.06 -5.10 11.21
C GLY A 165 5.26 -4.22 10.24
N GLN A 166 4.25 -4.81 9.59
CA GLN A 166 3.34 -4.07 8.70
C GLN A 166 2.46 -3.09 9.48
N ALA A 167 1.94 -3.50 10.64
CA ALA A 167 1.16 -2.64 11.53
C ALA A 167 1.98 -1.40 11.97
N ALA A 168 3.23 -1.60 12.39
CA ALA A 168 4.14 -0.51 12.73
C ALA A 168 4.39 0.43 11.54
N LYS A 169 4.61 -0.13 10.35
CA LYS A 169 4.85 0.64 9.13
C LYS A 169 3.65 1.51 8.74
N ILE A 170 2.44 0.96 8.72
CA ILE A 170 1.24 1.73 8.34
C ILE A 170 0.92 2.81 9.37
N CYS A 171 1.10 2.56 10.67
CA CYS A 171 0.92 3.57 11.71
C CYS A 171 1.95 4.70 11.57
N ASN A 172 3.23 4.36 11.37
CA ASN A 172 4.29 5.33 11.15
C ASN A 172 4.02 6.20 9.90
N ASN A 173 3.65 5.57 8.78
CA ASN A 173 3.41 6.30 7.54
C ASN A 173 2.10 7.11 7.58
N MET A 174 1.11 6.72 8.39
CA MET A 174 -0.05 7.58 8.68
C MET A 174 0.34 8.84 9.44
N ILE A 175 1.16 8.72 10.50
CA ILE A 175 1.73 9.88 11.22
C ILE A 175 2.50 10.78 10.25
N LEU A 176 3.32 10.20 9.36
CA LEU A 176 4.08 10.95 8.38
C LEU A 176 3.18 11.70 7.38
N GLY A 177 2.15 11.04 6.84
CA GLY A 177 1.21 11.67 5.91
C GLY A 177 0.47 12.85 6.53
N VAL A 178 -0.02 12.68 7.77
CA VAL A 178 -0.73 13.74 8.51
C VAL A 178 0.21 14.90 8.86
N SER A 179 1.38 14.61 9.43
CA SER A 179 2.34 15.66 9.83
C SER A 179 2.87 16.44 8.63
N MET A 180 3.10 15.80 7.48
CA MET A 180 3.48 16.50 6.25
C MET A 180 2.42 17.52 5.81
N ILE A 181 1.13 17.12 5.82
CA ILE A 181 0.03 18.02 5.48
C ILE A 181 -0.03 19.19 6.48
N ALA A 182 0.03 18.91 7.78
CA ALA A 182 -0.01 19.95 8.80
C ALA A 182 1.16 20.96 8.65
N VAL A 183 2.36 20.48 8.33
CA VAL A 183 3.51 21.34 8.04
C VAL A 183 3.26 22.18 6.77
N CYS A 184 2.73 21.59 5.70
CA CYS A 184 2.36 22.32 4.49
C CYS A 184 1.35 23.44 4.76
N GLU A 185 0.30 23.14 5.52
CA GLU A 185 -0.72 24.12 5.94
C GLU A 185 -0.12 25.24 6.78
N ALA A 186 0.75 24.91 7.74
CA ALA A 186 1.42 25.90 8.59
C ALA A 186 2.30 26.86 7.78
N PHE A 187 3.09 26.36 6.82
CA PHE A 187 3.89 27.20 5.95
C PHE A 187 3.03 28.08 5.03
N ALA A 188 1.97 27.52 4.42
CA ALA A 188 1.07 28.28 3.58
C ALA A 188 0.30 29.36 4.36
N LEU A 189 -0.03 29.11 5.63
CA LEU A 189 -0.63 30.10 6.52
C LEU A 189 0.39 31.17 6.94
N ALA A 190 1.61 30.79 7.32
CA ALA A 190 2.65 31.72 7.70
C ALA A 190 2.96 32.74 6.61
N GLU A 191 3.06 32.29 5.36
CA GLU A 191 3.21 33.19 4.21
C GLU A 191 2.08 34.22 4.12
N ARG A 192 0.82 33.79 4.29
CA ARG A 192 -0.35 34.69 4.30
C ARG A 192 -0.36 35.65 5.48
N LEU A 193 0.28 35.28 6.57
CA LEU A 193 0.47 36.15 7.74
C LEU A 193 1.71 37.04 7.61
N GLY A 194 2.44 36.98 6.49
CA GLY A 194 3.65 37.78 6.25
C GLY A 194 4.89 37.25 6.95
N LEU A 195 4.88 35.99 7.41
CA LEU A 195 6.02 35.34 8.04
C LEU A 195 6.84 34.56 7.00
N GLU A 196 8.15 34.81 6.97
CA GLU A 196 9.08 34.10 6.09
C GLU A 196 9.16 32.61 6.45
N ALA A 197 9.27 31.75 5.42
CA ALA A 197 9.45 30.31 5.60
C ALA A 197 10.68 29.98 6.47
N GLN A 198 11.81 30.68 6.27
CA GLN A 198 13.01 30.45 7.07
C GLN A 198 12.76 30.77 8.55
N THR A 199 12.10 31.90 8.85
CA THR A 199 11.76 32.27 10.23
C THR A 199 10.81 31.25 10.87
N LEU A 200 9.76 30.80 10.18
CA LEU A 200 8.87 29.76 10.71
C LEU A 200 9.64 28.47 11.00
N PHE A 201 10.51 28.05 10.09
CA PHE A 201 11.33 26.85 10.26
C PHE A 201 12.23 26.96 11.49
N GLU A 202 12.93 28.09 11.67
CA GLU A 202 13.84 28.29 12.80
C GLU A 202 13.13 28.24 14.16
N ILE A 203 11.92 28.79 14.25
CA ILE A 203 11.09 28.73 15.46
C ILE A 203 10.57 27.31 15.67
N SER A 204 9.92 26.73 14.66
CA SER A 204 9.14 25.50 14.81
C SER A 204 10.04 24.26 14.92
N SER A 205 11.24 24.28 14.34
CA SER A 205 12.22 23.19 14.44
C SER A 205 12.79 23.01 15.85
N LYS A 206 12.64 24.02 16.71
CA LYS A 206 13.12 24.03 18.11
C LYS A 206 11.99 24.07 19.13
N SER A 207 10.75 24.05 18.66
CA SER A 207 9.54 24.18 19.48
C SER A 207 8.70 22.90 19.44
N SER A 208 7.57 22.89 20.14
CA SER A 208 6.67 21.73 20.22
C SER A 208 6.03 21.31 18.89
N GLY A 209 6.03 22.18 17.88
CA GLY A 209 5.59 21.84 16.52
C GLY A 209 6.59 20.98 15.72
N GLN A 210 7.74 20.65 16.31
CA GLN A 210 8.79 19.90 15.63
C GLN A 210 8.30 18.50 15.21
N CYS A 211 8.59 18.15 13.96
CA CYS A 211 8.47 16.79 13.46
C CYS A 211 9.46 16.58 12.30
N TRP A 212 9.64 15.32 11.88
CA TRP A 212 10.58 14.97 10.80
C TRP A 212 10.26 15.66 9.46
N ALA A 213 8.97 15.77 9.12
CA ALA A 213 8.51 16.47 7.92
C ALA A 213 8.93 17.96 7.91
N LEU A 214 9.04 18.58 9.08
CA LEU A 214 9.55 19.94 9.21
C LEU A 214 11.08 19.97 9.12
N THR A 215 11.78 19.24 9.99
CA THR A 215 13.22 19.44 10.23
C THR A 215 14.14 18.77 9.22
N SER A 216 13.69 17.68 8.61
CA SER A 216 14.50 16.86 7.71
C SER A 216 13.95 16.80 6.29
N TYR A 217 12.68 17.15 6.11
CA TYR A 217 11.96 16.95 4.85
C TYR A 217 11.04 18.11 4.49
N CYS A 218 11.45 19.34 4.84
CA CYS A 218 10.64 20.55 4.71
C CYS A 218 9.98 20.64 3.32
N PRO A 219 8.66 20.88 3.23
CA PRO A 219 7.93 20.88 1.96
C PRO A 219 8.08 22.19 1.17
N VAL A 220 8.79 23.19 1.72
CA VAL A 220 9.00 24.49 1.08
C VAL A 220 10.47 24.64 0.67
N PRO A 221 10.78 25.16 -0.53
CA PRO A 221 12.16 25.41 -0.94
C PRO A 221 12.87 26.38 0.01
N GLY A 222 14.17 26.16 0.27
CA GLY A 222 15.01 26.99 1.13
C GLY A 222 15.44 26.30 2.43
N PRO A 223 14.55 26.18 3.45
CA PRO A 223 14.96 25.88 4.82
C PRO A 223 15.76 24.60 5.04
N VAL A 224 15.49 23.57 4.23
CA VAL A 224 16.23 22.31 4.26
C VAL A 224 16.78 22.03 2.85
N PRO A 225 18.05 22.37 2.55
CA PRO A 225 18.62 22.27 1.19
C PRO A 225 18.52 20.88 0.55
N GLY A 226 18.62 19.82 1.36
CA GLY A 226 18.52 18.44 0.88
C GLY A 226 17.12 17.98 0.49
N SER A 227 16.08 18.71 0.91
CA SER A 227 14.67 18.31 0.72
C SER A 227 14.25 18.30 -0.77
N PRO A 228 13.28 17.46 -1.15
CA PRO A 228 12.77 17.42 -2.53
C PRO A 228 12.20 18.73 -3.05
N ALA A 229 11.69 19.60 -2.16
CA ALA A 229 11.11 20.89 -2.53
C ALA A 229 12.10 21.75 -3.34
N ASN A 230 13.40 21.67 -3.05
CA ASN A 230 14.46 22.42 -3.77
C ASN A 230 14.77 21.88 -5.17
N ARG A 231 14.25 20.71 -5.54
CA ARG A 231 14.53 20.04 -6.82
C ARG A 231 13.23 19.73 -7.56
N GLY A 232 12.27 20.64 -7.49
CA GLY A 232 10.97 20.51 -8.17
C GLY A 232 10.14 19.32 -7.69
N TYR A 233 10.37 18.84 -6.46
CA TYR A 233 9.75 17.63 -5.90
C TYR A 233 10.08 16.36 -6.67
N ALA A 234 11.30 16.27 -7.22
CA ALA A 234 11.83 15.01 -7.75
C ALA A 234 11.72 13.90 -6.68
N PRO A 235 11.18 12.72 -7.03
CA PRO A 235 10.69 11.77 -6.04
C PRO A 235 11.81 11.03 -5.30
N GLY A 236 11.67 10.93 -3.98
CA GLY A 236 12.29 9.86 -3.19
C GLY A 236 11.23 8.88 -2.68
N PHE A 237 10.11 9.41 -2.19
CA PHE A 237 8.92 8.66 -1.80
C PHE A 237 7.70 9.33 -2.42
N THR A 238 7.07 8.68 -3.41
CA THR A 238 6.05 9.35 -4.25
C THR A 238 4.73 9.59 -3.51
N ALA A 239 3.96 10.57 -3.98
CA ALA A 239 2.60 10.80 -3.50
C ALA A 239 1.70 9.57 -3.67
N ALA A 240 1.86 8.80 -4.76
CA ALA A 240 1.15 7.53 -4.96
C ALA A 240 1.52 6.46 -3.92
N MET A 241 2.79 6.38 -3.50
CA MET A 241 3.22 5.48 -2.43
C MET A 241 2.65 5.90 -1.07
N MET A 242 2.65 7.20 -0.76
CA MET A 242 2.03 7.73 0.45
C MET A 242 0.52 7.42 0.49
N LEU A 243 -0.20 7.69 -0.60
CA LEU A 243 -1.62 7.37 -0.73
C LEU A 243 -1.90 5.88 -0.52
N LYS A 244 -1.07 5.00 -1.09
CA LYS A 244 -1.19 3.56 -0.88
C LYS A 244 -1.06 3.20 0.60
N ASP A 245 -0.07 3.73 1.30
CA ASP A 245 0.16 3.42 2.71
C ASP A 245 -0.95 4.00 3.61
N LEU A 246 -1.46 5.19 3.31
CA LEU A 246 -2.62 5.77 3.99
C LEU A 246 -3.89 4.92 3.78
N ARG A 247 -4.13 4.41 2.57
CA ARG A 247 -5.24 3.49 2.31
C ARG A 247 -5.11 2.18 3.08
N LEU A 248 -3.89 1.64 3.23
CA LEU A 248 -3.65 0.47 4.06
C LEU A 248 -3.91 0.77 5.54
N ALA A 249 -3.53 1.96 6.04
CA ALA A 249 -3.86 2.40 7.38
C ALA A 249 -5.39 2.51 7.59
N GLN A 250 -6.12 3.06 6.62
CA GLN A 250 -7.58 3.16 6.67
C GLN A 250 -8.27 1.79 6.61
N GLN A 251 -7.74 0.84 5.82
CA GLN A 251 -8.22 -0.55 5.82
C GLN A 251 -8.03 -1.21 7.19
N ALA A 252 -6.86 -1.01 7.82
CA ALA A 252 -6.59 -1.53 9.15
C ALA A 252 -7.52 -0.90 10.20
N ALA A 253 -7.69 0.43 10.16
CA ALA A 253 -8.60 1.16 11.03
C ALA A 253 -10.05 0.65 10.92
N GLY A 254 -10.53 0.36 9.70
CA GLY A 254 -11.83 -0.26 9.48
C GLY A 254 -11.94 -1.69 10.05
N ALA A 255 -10.88 -2.49 9.94
CA ALA A 255 -10.85 -3.84 10.50
C ALA A 255 -10.83 -3.86 12.03
N THR A 256 -10.27 -2.83 12.67
CA THR A 256 -10.17 -2.70 14.13
C THR A 256 -11.21 -1.75 14.73
N ALA A 257 -12.16 -1.25 13.93
CA ALA A 257 -13.14 -0.24 14.33
C ALA A 257 -12.52 1.00 15.02
N THR A 258 -11.30 1.37 14.63
CA THR A 258 -10.55 2.49 15.23
C THR A 258 -10.82 3.78 14.47
N ALA A 259 -11.25 4.83 15.17
CA ALA A 259 -11.43 6.14 14.57
C ALA A 259 -10.07 6.80 14.25
N THR A 260 -9.82 7.10 12.98
CA THR A 260 -8.59 7.78 12.52
C THR A 260 -8.92 9.00 11.64
N PRO A 261 -9.68 9.99 12.13
CA PRO A 261 -10.23 11.08 11.31
C PRO A 261 -9.15 11.86 10.53
N LEU A 262 -8.00 12.15 11.16
CA LEU A 262 -6.89 12.83 10.49
C LEU A 262 -6.23 11.95 9.42
N GLY A 263 -6.10 10.65 9.67
CA GLY A 263 -5.60 9.70 8.69
C GLY A 263 -6.53 9.57 7.47
N ALA A 264 -7.84 9.59 7.69
CA ALA A 264 -8.86 9.60 6.64
C ALA A 264 -8.80 10.88 5.80
N ALA A 265 -8.70 12.04 6.47
CA ALA A 265 -8.53 13.33 5.79
C ALA A 265 -7.23 13.37 4.97
N ALA A 266 -6.12 12.88 5.53
CA ALA A 266 -4.86 12.78 4.80
C ALA A 266 -4.99 11.88 3.56
N ALA A 267 -5.63 10.70 3.67
CA ALA A 267 -5.86 9.83 2.53
C ALA A 267 -6.64 10.54 1.40
N ASN A 268 -7.66 11.32 1.75
CA ASN A 268 -8.44 12.10 0.79
C ASN A 268 -7.62 13.24 0.14
N LEU A 269 -6.79 13.95 0.90
CA LEU A 269 -5.94 15.01 0.35
C LEU A 269 -4.86 14.46 -0.59
N TYR A 270 -4.23 13.33 -0.24
CA TYR A 270 -3.32 12.65 -1.17
C TYR A 270 -4.03 12.08 -2.39
N GLN A 271 -5.28 11.62 -2.25
CA GLN A 271 -6.09 11.22 -3.40
C GLN A 271 -6.28 12.39 -4.37
N LEU A 272 -6.71 13.55 -3.87
CA LEU A 272 -6.87 14.76 -4.67
C LEU A 272 -5.56 15.19 -5.35
N SER A 273 -4.43 15.08 -4.64
CA SER A 273 -3.11 15.38 -5.20
C SER A 273 -2.73 14.45 -6.35
N VAL A 274 -2.93 13.14 -6.17
CA VAL A 274 -2.70 12.12 -7.21
C VAL A 274 -3.60 12.34 -8.42
N ASP A 275 -4.88 12.63 -8.21
CA ASP A 275 -5.85 12.89 -9.28
C ASP A 275 -5.53 14.19 -10.05
N ALA A 276 -4.87 15.15 -9.39
CA ALA A 276 -4.34 16.36 -10.01
C ALA A 276 -3.00 16.14 -10.76
N GLY A 277 -2.54 14.89 -10.90
CA GLY A 277 -1.34 14.53 -11.67
C GLY A 277 -0.02 14.59 -10.89
N ALA A 278 -0.05 14.64 -9.56
CA ALA A 278 1.16 14.62 -8.72
C ALA A 278 1.63 13.20 -8.32
N ASP A 279 1.07 12.14 -8.93
CA ASP A 279 1.29 10.74 -8.56
C ASP A 279 2.77 10.32 -8.51
N SER A 280 3.55 10.83 -9.46
CA SER A 280 4.98 10.56 -9.65
C SER A 280 5.90 11.56 -8.94
N LEU A 281 5.36 12.64 -8.38
CA LEU A 281 6.11 13.60 -7.59
C LEU A 281 6.33 13.08 -6.17
N ASP A 282 7.32 13.65 -5.48
CA ASP A 282 7.53 13.40 -4.07
C ASP A 282 6.27 13.71 -3.23
N PHE A 283 6.01 12.96 -2.17
CA PHE A 283 4.81 13.14 -1.33
C PHE A 283 4.72 14.53 -0.70
N SER A 284 5.85 15.20 -0.46
CA SER A 284 5.89 16.60 0.00
C SER A 284 5.30 17.60 -1.02
N SER A 285 5.14 17.21 -2.29
CA SER A 285 4.49 18.02 -3.33
C SER A 285 3.02 18.32 -3.07
N ILE A 286 2.39 17.66 -2.07
CA ILE A 286 1.06 18.02 -1.59
C ILE A 286 0.97 19.49 -1.15
N PHE A 287 2.10 20.12 -0.83
CA PHE A 287 2.19 21.57 -0.65
C PHE A 287 1.60 22.34 -1.84
N ARG A 288 1.81 21.90 -3.08
CA ARG A 288 1.26 22.55 -4.29
C ARG A 288 -0.26 22.49 -4.38
N LEU A 289 -0.88 21.46 -3.79
CA LEU A 289 -2.33 21.35 -3.71
C LEU A 289 -2.90 22.37 -2.71
N ILE A 290 -2.21 22.54 -1.57
CA ILE A 290 -2.61 23.39 -0.44
C ILE A 290 -2.30 24.87 -0.71
N HIS A 291 -1.10 25.16 -1.19
CA HIS A 291 -0.62 26.47 -1.57
C HIS A 291 -1.05 26.78 -3.00
N LYS A 292 -2.21 27.42 -3.14
CA LYS A 292 -2.63 28.04 -4.40
C LYS A 292 -2.06 29.46 -4.47
N PRO A 293 -1.32 29.83 -5.54
CA PRO A 293 -0.86 31.21 -5.72
C PRO A 293 -2.08 32.13 -5.79
N GLN A 294 -2.13 33.19 -4.99
CA GLN A 294 -3.09 34.26 -5.24
C GLN A 294 -2.62 35.08 -6.44
N GLY A 295 -3.53 35.33 -7.39
CA GLY A 295 -3.44 36.53 -8.20
C GLY A 295 -3.42 37.72 -7.26
N LYS A 296 -2.47 38.64 -7.46
CA LYS A 296 -2.30 39.85 -6.64
C LYS A 296 -3.66 40.54 -6.45
N ILE A 297 -4.04 40.80 -5.20
CA ILE A 297 -5.11 41.74 -4.84
C ILE A 297 -4.61 43.16 -5.15
#